data_AF-A0A535TVF8-F1
#
_entry.id   AF-A0A535TVF8-F1
#
_cell.length_a   1.000
_cell.length_b   1.000
_cell.length_c   1.000
_cell.angle_alpha   90.00
_cell.angle_beta   90.00
_cell.angle_gamma   90.00
#
_symmetry.space_group_name_H-M   'P 1'
#
loop_
_entity.id
_entity.type
_entity.pdbx_description
1 polymer ?
#
loop_
_entity_poly.entity_id
_entity_poly.type
_entity_poly.pdbx_seq_one_letter_code
_entity_poly.pdbx_strand_id
1 'polypeptide(L)'
;MAILAIAFLILPPLSSSDISGALIPGVVHADPFHPFGIGTGSGPGGGIGSIGYSETVRPGAQLKAVSHTVMRVSGDAPIYYPYWRGIALAAWDGIQWSLLPSTQEVPVRQQPLVAAAATIPRDDLPSDSQRIQIQHDTFQLIVPPEQTLATVFSSAEIISVNQPSTVRGIMTSQPTLPGLVPALVNVAGDNVSPSTFDTVDRIHLTNRVRAPYTFTVTEAVPNAAVDELKSAGTDYPTWIGPYINLYAGDVIAKGYATTRDAEIAALAQTIVHAANATTPYDQAKAIESWFLEKGRFTYTLTPPPAPTGVRPLDYFLFTSKKGFCQDFSTAMNVMLRSLGIPSRQMSGFGQGLFDDKTRQYIVNALDAHSWVEVFFPGYGWIPFEATPDNINAPINRPATRALLNIPSTPATEASARPRPIPKEPAVDAGGSSSNSAFPDIWRQAVVAGGALLVLLIIGILLAARWLLAVKDIPRIWRRLLFLGDRLNVPRHQGDTPQEFGGRLASFVPPLDEEVRRLANLYTRASFRRGGLSAAELAEARRAWHRIRGSYTGLVVSAWRDALRRGRVVSAEEGAASENPEPSRRR
;
A
#
# COMPACT_ATOMS: atom_id res chain seq x y z
N MET A 1 27.96 25.57 -2.04
CA MET A 1 27.30 24.81 -3.14
C MET A 1 28.23 23.80 -3.83
N ALA A 2 29.48 24.16 -4.20
CA ALA A 2 30.39 23.22 -4.87
C ALA A 2 30.78 21.98 -4.02
N ILE A 3 30.92 22.12 -2.69
CA ILE A 3 31.30 21.00 -1.79
C ILE A 3 30.15 20.00 -1.57
N LEU A 4 28.88 20.45 -1.58
CA LEU A 4 27.70 19.59 -1.50
C LEU A 4 27.46 18.79 -2.79
N ALA A 5 27.77 19.38 -3.95
CA ALA A 5 27.74 18.68 -5.23
C ALA A 5 28.80 17.56 -5.28
N ILE A 6 29.98 17.78 -4.69
CA ILE A 6 31.04 16.77 -4.59
C ILE A 6 30.61 15.57 -3.72
N ALA A 7 29.88 15.80 -2.62
CA ALA A 7 29.36 14.72 -1.77
C ALA A 7 28.28 13.88 -2.50
N PHE A 8 27.34 14.53 -3.20
CA PHE A 8 26.27 13.82 -3.92
C PHE A 8 26.79 13.00 -5.12
N LEU A 9 27.95 13.36 -5.67
CA LEU A 9 28.54 12.69 -6.83
C LEU A 9 29.45 11.51 -6.46
N ILE A 10 29.99 11.46 -5.23
CA ILE A 10 30.87 10.36 -4.76
C ILE A 10 30.06 9.30 -3.99
N LEU A 11 28.90 9.66 -3.43
CA LEU A 11 28.08 8.75 -2.65
C LEU A 11 27.26 7.81 -3.55
N PRO A 12 27.25 6.48 -3.28
CA PRO A 12 26.31 5.57 -3.93
C PRO A 12 24.87 5.93 -3.55
N PRO A 13 23.86 5.50 -4.34
CA PRO A 13 22.46 5.74 -4.00
C PRO A 13 22.18 5.28 -2.57
N LEU A 14 21.63 6.19 -1.75
CA LEU A 14 21.26 5.94 -0.34
C LEU A 14 20.06 4.98 -0.19
N SER A 15 19.66 4.32 -1.27
CA SER A 15 18.63 3.29 -1.30
C SER A 15 19.21 1.98 -0.77
N SER A 16 18.76 1.54 0.41
CA SER A 16 18.86 0.14 0.84
C SER A 16 17.88 -0.78 0.11
N SER A 17 16.93 -0.21 -0.65
CA SER A 17 15.99 -0.92 -1.51
C SER A 17 16.63 -1.26 -2.86
N ASP A 18 16.64 -2.55 -3.15
CA ASP A 18 17.12 -3.17 -4.38
C ASP A 18 15.98 -3.14 -5.42
N ILE A 19 16.15 -2.37 -6.50
CA ILE A 19 15.23 -2.36 -7.66
C ILE A 19 15.79 -3.17 -8.84
N SER A 20 16.95 -3.81 -8.66
CA SER A 20 17.65 -4.59 -9.69
C SER A 20 17.14 -6.03 -9.82
N GLY A 21 16.34 -6.51 -8.85
CA GLY A 21 15.64 -7.79 -8.94
C GLY A 21 14.59 -7.87 -10.06
N ALA A 22 14.21 -6.73 -10.64
CA ALA A 22 13.27 -6.65 -11.77
C ALA A 22 13.86 -7.14 -13.11
N LEU A 23 15.17 -7.46 -13.16
CA LEU A 23 15.87 -7.81 -14.41
C LEU A 23 16.43 -9.24 -14.43
N ILE A 24 16.19 -10.06 -13.39
CA ILE A 24 16.69 -11.44 -13.30
C ILE A 24 15.51 -12.41 -13.07
N PRO A 25 15.14 -13.26 -14.04
CA PRO A 25 14.16 -14.30 -13.82
C PRO A 25 14.65 -15.34 -12.80
N GLY A 26 13.85 -15.63 -11.76
CA GLY A 26 14.01 -16.83 -10.92
C GLY A 26 14.52 -16.68 -9.48
N VAL A 27 14.64 -15.46 -8.94
CA VAL A 27 14.94 -15.27 -7.51
C VAL A 27 13.62 -15.25 -6.70
N VAL A 28 13.52 -16.11 -5.70
CA VAL A 28 12.41 -16.10 -4.72
C VAL A 28 12.49 -14.80 -3.90
N HIS A 29 11.45 -13.96 -4.04
CA HIS A 29 11.37 -12.63 -3.47
C HIS A 29 11.27 -12.65 -1.94
N ALA A 30 12.06 -11.82 -1.25
CA ALA A 30 11.57 -11.17 -0.04
C ALA A 30 10.74 -9.99 -0.55
N ASP A 31 9.41 -10.14 -0.53
CA ASP A 31 8.46 -9.21 -1.13
C ASP A 31 8.61 -7.79 -0.54
N PRO A 32 9.21 -6.82 -1.25
CA PRO A 32 9.40 -5.46 -0.75
C PRO A 32 8.11 -4.69 -1.02
N PHE A 33 7.01 -5.16 -0.45
CA PHE A 33 5.70 -4.55 -0.62
C PHE A 33 5.34 -3.70 0.60
N HIS A 34 4.86 -2.49 0.33
CA HIS A 34 4.21 -1.62 1.30
C HIS A 34 2.71 -1.52 0.97
N PRO A 35 1.79 -1.74 1.92
CA PRO A 35 0.35 -1.81 1.71
C PRO A 35 -0.31 -0.47 1.42
N PHE A 36 0.47 0.60 1.51
CA PHE A 36 0.14 1.92 1.02
C PHE A 36 1.30 2.35 0.12
N GLY A 37 1.12 2.15 -1.19
CA GLY A 37 2.04 2.66 -2.21
C GLY A 37 2.67 1.63 -3.15
N ILE A 38 1.86 0.98 -4.00
CA ILE A 38 2.13 0.91 -5.45
C ILE A 38 0.84 1.28 -6.18
N GLY A 39 0.36 2.49 -5.92
CA GLY A 39 -0.42 3.28 -6.86
C GLY A 39 0.46 4.44 -7.29
N THR A 40 0.25 5.00 -8.48
CA THR A 40 1.03 6.08 -9.12
C THR A 40 1.00 7.44 -8.39
N GLY A 41 0.92 7.46 -7.06
CA GLY A 41 0.93 8.66 -6.22
C GLY A 41 2.35 9.10 -5.84
N SER A 42 3.17 9.49 -6.82
CA SER A 42 4.31 10.38 -6.55
C SER A 42 3.77 11.80 -6.29
N GLY A 43 3.13 12.00 -5.13
CA GLY A 43 2.61 13.28 -4.68
C GLY A 43 3.33 13.75 -3.42
N PRO A 44 3.59 15.06 -3.25
CA PRO A 44 4.30 15.59 -2.09
C PRO A 44 3.40 15.53 -0.85
N GLY A 45 3.56 14.48 -0.03
CA GLY A 45 2.89 14.40 1.29
C GLY A 45 2.78 13.00 1.89
N GLY A 46 2.66 11.96 1.07
CA GLY A 46 2.62 10.56 1.53
C GLY A 46 3.98 9.89 1.35
N GLY A 47 4.75 9.73 2.42
CA GLY A 47 6.00 8.97 2.37
C GLY A 47 5.72 7.49 2.13
N ILE A 48 6.63 6.79 1.45
CA ILE A 48 6.61 5.32 1.36
C ILE A 48 6.50 4.74 2.78
N GLY A 49 5.48 3.91 3.02
CA GLY A 49 5.22 3.32 4.33
C GLY A 49 4.64 4.31 5.35
N SER A 50 3.79 5.26 4.94
CA SER A 50 2.96 6.07 5.85
C SER A 50 1.49 5.65 5.78
N ILE A 51 0.72 5.92 6.84
CA ILE A 51 -0.73 5.67 6.86
C ILE A 51 -1.42 6.57 5.83
N GLY A 52 -2.30 6.00 5.00
CA GLY A 52 -3.10 6.72 3.99
C GLY A 52 -4.16 5.83 3.37
N TYR A 53 -4.88 6.32 2.35
CA TYR A 53 -5.85 5.51 1.61
C TYR A 53 -5.16 4.57 0.60
N SER A 54 -5.73 3.38 0.39
CA SER A 54 -5.27 2.42 -0.63
C SER A 54 -6.43 1.60 -1.18
N GLU A 55 -6.34 1.24 -2.45
CA GLU A 55 -7.26 0.31 -3.13
C GLU A 55 -6.81 -1.15 -3.07
N THR A 56 -5.80 -1.44 -2.26
CA THR A 56 -5.39 -2.80 -1.91
C THR A 56 -5.21 -2.89 -0.40
N VAL A 57 -5.47 -4.08 0.16
CA VAL A 57 -5.29 -4.36 1.58
C VAL A 57 -4.37 -5.55 1.73
N ARG A 58 -3.29 -5.41 2.49
CA ARG A 58 -2.31 -6.50 2.65
C ARG A 58 -1.69 -6.50 4.05
N PRO A 59 -1.86 -7.60 4.82
CA PRO A 59 -1.30 -7.74 6.15
C PRO A 59 0.24 -7.80 6.14
N GLY A 60 0.84 -7.57 7.31
CA GLY A 60 2.25 -7.86 7.57
C GLY A 60 3.25 -6.74 7.31
N ALA A 61 2.77 -5.51 7.10
CA ALA A 61 3.65 -4.38 6.80
C ALA A 61 4.02 -3.55 8.02
N GLN A 62 4.78 -2.47 7.78
CA GLN A 62 5.09 -1.46 8.78
C GLN A 62 4.72 -0.08 8.25
N LEU A 63 4.13 0.74 9.13
CA LEU A 63 3.60 2.04 8.79
C LEU A 63 4.15 3.12 9.73
N LYS A 64 4.31 4.32 9.16
CA LYS A 64 4.63 5.56 9.87
C LYS A 64 3.37 6.39 10.03
N ALA A 65 3.14 6.87 11.24
CA ALA A 65 2.04 7.77 11.52
C ALA A 65 2.37 9.19 11.03
N VAL A 66 1.71 9.62 9.95
CA VAL A 66 1.75 11.00 9.48
C VAL A 66 0.33 11.52 9.40
N SER A 67 -0.02 12.49 10.22
CA SER A 67 -1.37 13.05 10.27
C SER A 67 -1.47 14.34 9.49
N HIS A 68 -2.47 14.40 8.62
CA HIS A 68 -2.97 15.60 7.98
C HIS A 68 -4.46 15.39 7.67
N THR A 69 -5.21 16.46 7.49
CA THR A 69 -6.64 16.36 7.16
C THR A 69 -6.81 15.91 5.71
N VAL A 70 -7.59 14.87 5.50
CA VAL A 70 -7.90 14.31 4.18
C VAL A 70 -9.21 14.89 3.68
N MET A 71 -10.25 14.86 4.51
CA MET A 71 -11.58 15.32 4.13
C MET A 71 -12.39 15.84 5.32
N ARG A 72 -13.43 16.60 4.98
CA ARG A 72 -14.51 16.99 5.88
C ARG A 72 -15.81 16.38 5.37
N VAL A 73 -16.59 15.78 6.28
CA VAL A 73 -17.88 15.17 5.93
C VAL A 73 -18.99 15.87 6.70
N SER A 74 -20.07 16.21 6.02
CA SER A 74 -21.24 16.86 6.59
C SER A 74 -22.49 16.35 5.91
N GLY A 75 -23.59 16.22 6.64
CA GLY A 75 -24.83 15.70 6.09
C GLY A 75 -25.68 15.06 7.17
N ASP A 76 -26.36 14.00 6.80
CA ASP A 76 -27.10 13.17 7.73
C ASP A 76 -26.09 12.46 8.65
N ALA A 77 -26.19 12.65 9.97
CA ALA A 77 -25.23 12.00 10.88
C ALA A 77 -25.24 10.48 10.65
N PRO A 78 -24.07 9.81 10.54
CA PRO A 78 -24.02 8.38 10.33
C PRO A 78 -24.72 7.68 11.50
N ILE A 79 -25.84 7.04 11.19
CA ILE A 79 -26.57 6.22 12.13
C ILE A 79 -25.91 4.85 12.18
N TYR A 80 -25.36 4.49 13.33
CA TYR A 80 -24.77 3.17 13.64
C TYR A 80 -23.46 2.77 12.95
N TYR A 81 -23.11 3.33 11.78
CA TYR A 81 -21.93 2.90 11.01
C TYR A 81 -20.81 3.95 10.99
N PRO A 82 -19.72 3.77 11.76
CA PRO A 82 -18.69 4.80 11.92
C PRO A 82 -17.58 4.70 10.85
N TYR A 83 -17.93 4.46 9.58
CA TYR A 83 -16.92 4.31 8.50
C TYR A 83 -17.29 5.09 7.25
N TRP A 84 -16.25 5.63 6.62
CA TRP A 84 -16.30 6.20 5.28
C TRP A 84 -15.71 5.19 4.29
N ARG A 85 -16.58 4.41 3.67
CA ARG A 85 -16.31 3.40 2.64
C ARG A 85 -15.66 4.03 1.43
N GLY A 86 -14.53 3.47 0.97
CA GLY A 86 -13.92 3.83 -0.31
C GLY A 86 -14.05 2.72 -1.36
N ILE A 87 -13.63 1.50 -0.99
CA ILE A 87 -13.58 0.36 -1.92
C ILE A 87 -13.87 -0.95 -1.20
N ALA A 88 -14.58 -1.84 -1.91
CA ALA A 88 -14.81 -3.22 -1.51
C ALA A 88 -13.93 -4.18 -2.31
N LEU A 89 -13.19 -5.04 -1.62
CA LEU A 89 -12.23 -5.99 -2.17
C LEU A 89 -12.66 -7.41 -1.82
N ALA A 90 -12.53 -8.33 -2.77
CA ALA A 90 -12.97 -9.70 -2.57
C ALA A 90 -12.05 -10.76 -3.18
N ALA A 91 -11.10 -10.37 -4.03
CA ALA A 91 -10.08 -11.29 -4.50
C ALA A 91 -8.95 -11.40 -3.49
N TRP A 92 -8.81 -12.58 -2.89
CA TRP A 92 -7.70 -12.95 -2.02
C TRP A 92 -6.78 -13.93 -2.74
N ASP A 93 -5.48 -13.67 -2.71
CA ASP A 93 -4.45 -14.53 -3.28
C ASP A 93 -3.57 -15.21 -2.21
N GLY A 94 -3.95 -15.08 -0.93
CA GLY A 94 -3.15 -15.54 0.20
C GLY A 94 -2.23 -14.48 0.79
N ILE A 95 -2.06 -13.33 0.14
CA ILE A 95 -1.13 -12.27 0.57
C ILE A 95 -1.78 -10.89 0.54
N GLN A 96 -2.65 -10.62 -0.41
CA GLN A 96 -3.35 -9.34 -0.53
C GLN A 96 -4.80 -9.51 -0.99
N TRP A 97 -5.63 -8.58 -0.54
CA TRP A 97 -6.96 -8.35 -1.06
C TRP A 97 -6.90 -7.34 -2.21
N SER A 98 -7.62 -7.66 -3.27
CA SER A 98 -7.76 -6.85 -4.47
C SER A 98 -9.17 -6.94 -5.04
N LEU A 99 -9.44 -6.14 -6.07
CA LEU A 99 -10.69 -6.21 -6.82
C LEU A 99 -10.81 -7.55 -7.55
N LEU A 100 -12.03 -8.11 -7.62
CA LEU A 100 -12.28 -9.36 -8.35
C LEU A 100 -11.91 -9.21 -9.83
N PRO A 101 -11.12 -10.13 -10.41
CA PRO A 101 -10.93 -10.15 -11.86
C PRO A 101 -12.27 -10.46 -12.54
N SER A 102 -12.49 -9.93 -13.76
CA SER A 102 -13.66 -10.33 -14.54
C SER A 102 -13.42 -11.73 -15.13
N THR A 103 -14.32 -12.66 -14.84
CA THR A 103 -14.35 -14.00 -15.45
C THR A 103 -15.73 -14.26 -16.06
N GLN A 104 -15.92 -15.43 -16.68
CA GLN A 104 -17.24 -15.85 -17.18
C GLN A 104 -18.23 -16.12 -16.03
N GLU A 105 -17.75 -16.70 -14.93
CA GLU A 105 -18.54 -17.00 -13.73
C GLU A 105 -18.76 -15.76 -12.86
N VAL A 106 -17.82 -14.82 -12.89
CA VAL A 106 -17.84 -13.56 -12.15
C VAL A 106 -17.73 -12.40 -13.13
N PRO A 107 -18.80 -12.08 -13.86
CA PRO A 107 -18.81 -11.03 -14.86
C PRO A 107 -18.71 -9.66 -14.19
N VAL A 108 -17.49 -9.17 -13.97
CA VAL A 108 -17.25 -7.80 -13.53
C VAL A 108 -17.38 -6.85 -14.72
N ARG A 109 -18.05 -5.73 -14.51
CA ARG A 109 -18.31 -4.71 -15.53
C ARG A 109 -17.89 -3.33 -15.05
N GLN A 110 -17.68 -2.44 -16.00
CA GLN A 110 -17.42 -1.03 -15.73
C GLN A 110 -18.36 -0.16 -16.56
N GLN A 111 -19.12 0.70 -15.88
CA GLN A 111 -19.80 1.83 -16.50
C GLN A 111 -18.78 2.97 -16.58
N PRO A 112 -18.31 3.36 -17.78
CA PRO A 112 -17.27 4.38 -17.93
C PRO A 112 -17.78 5.80 -17.64
N LEU A 113 -19.09 6.01 -17.66
CA LEU A 113 -19.71 7.28 -17.31
C LEU A 113 -21.13 7.06 -16.80
N VAL A 114 -21.38 7.40 -15.54
CA VAL A 114 -22.69 7.65 -14.96
C VAL A 114 -22.86 9.16 -14.91
N ALA A 115 -23.96 9.66 -15.46
CA ALA A 115 -24.28 11.09 -15.40
C ALA A 115 -24.45 11.56 -13.95
N ALA A 116 -24.13 12.82 -13.69
CA ALA A 116 -24.32 13.40 -12.36
C ALA A 116 -25.77 13.22 -11.88
N ALA A 117 -25.92 12.80 -10.63
CA ALA A 117 -27.17 12.49 -9.94
C ALA A 117 -28.00 11.35 -10.55
N ALA A 118 -27.53 10.66 -11.59
CA ALA A 118 -28.20 9.47 -12.09
C ALA A 118 -28.17 8.36 -11.04
N THR A 119 -29.29 7.66 -10.89
CA THR A 119 -29.39 6.48 -10.02
C THR A 119 -28.52 5.36 -10.58
N ILE A 120 -27.74 4.74 -9.70
CA ILE A 120 -26.94 3.54 -9.98
C ILE A 120 -27.86 2.35 -9.65
N PRO A 121 -28.29 1.54 -10.64
CA PRO A 121 -29.17 0.42 -10.40
C PRO A 121 -28.42 -0.74 -9.71
N ARG A 122 -29.01 -1.30 -8.65
CA ARG A 122 -28.35 -2.27 -7.76
C ARG A 122 -29.30 -3.35 -7.25
N ASP A 123 -28.88 -4.61 -7.30
CA ASP A 123 -29.67 -5.76 -6.83
C ASP A 123 -29.26 -6.24 -5.42
N ASP A 124 -28.14 -5.76 -4.88
CA ASP A 124 -27.72 -6.05 -3.49
C ASP A 124 -28.46 -5.24 -2.42
N LEU A 125 -29.22 -4.23 -2.82
CA LEU A 125 -30.02 -3.43 -1.89
C LEU A 125 -31.28 -4.20 -1.47
N PRO A 126 -31.67 -4.16 -0.18
CA PRO A 126 -32.94 -4.71 0.27
C PRO A 126 -34.13 -4.15 -0.51
N SER A 127 -35.03 -5.03 -0.95
CA SER A 127 -36.29 -4.63 -1.61
C SER A 127 -37.29 -4.00 -0.65
N ASP A 128 -37.22 -4.35 0.64
CA ASP A 128 -38.00 -3.74 1.71
C ASP A 128 -37.36 -2.42 2.13
N SER A 129 -38.04 -1.31 1.82
CA SER A 129 -37.56 0.04 2.12
C SER A 129 -37.40 0.33 3.61
N GLN A 130 -38.00 -0.45 4.51
CA GLN A 130 -37.76 -0.28 5.94
C GLN A 130 -36.35 -0.71 6.34
N ARG A 131 -35.75 -1.65 5.60
CA ARG A 131 -34.42 -2.22 5.88
C ARG A 131 -33.28 -1.35 5.38
N ILE A 132 -33.59 -0.20 4.80
CA ILE A 132 -32.63 0.82 4.41
C ILE A 132 -33.06 2.17 4.97
N GLN A 133 -32.09 2.98 5.37
CA GLN A 133 -32.27 4.39 5.61
C GLN A 133 -31.52 5.14 4.52
N ILE A 134 -32.21 6.06 3.85
CA ILE A 134 -31.58 6.93 2.84
C ILE A 134 -30.87 8.07 3.56
N GLN A 135 -29.60 8.28 3.26
CA GLN A 135 -28.79 9.38 3.77
C GLN A 135 -28.20 10.21 2.63
N HIS A 136 -27.91 11.47 2.95
CA HIS A 136 -27.27 12.42 2.06
C HIS A 136 -26.05 13.03 2.75
N ASP A 137 -24.87 12.61 2.29
CA ASP A 137 -23.61 13.09 2.83
C ASP A 137 -22.80 13.85 1.78
N THR A 138 -22.21 14.95 2.23
CA THR A 138 -21.34 15.81 1.44
C THR A 138 -19.91 15.66 1.93
N PHE A 139 -19.05 15.30 0.99
CA PHE A 139 -17.62 15.06 1.20
C PHE A 139 -16.83 16.18 0.56
N GLN A 140 -16.10 16.94 1.38
CA GLN A 140 -15.12 17.92 0.92
C GLN A 140 -13.72 17.34 1.09
N LEU A 141 -13.09 16.94 -0.01
CA LEU A 141 -11.74 16.42 -0.02
C LEU A 141 -10.75 17.59 -0.12
N ILE A 142 -9.80 17.63 0.82
CA ILE A 142 -8.81 18.70 0.96
C ILE A 142 -7.47 18.30 0.32
N VAL A 143 -7.26 17.00 0.12
CA VAL A 143 -6.08 16.44 -0.54
C VAL A 143 -6.28 16.30 -2.06
N PRO A 144 -5.20 16.35 -2.86
CA PRO A 144 -5.26 16.10 -4.30
C PRO A 144 -5.87 14.73 -4.62
N PRO A 145 -6.63 14.59 -5.72
CA PRO A 145 -7.32 13.35 -6.08
C PRO A 145 -6.35 12.17 -6.29
N GLU A 146 -5.07 12.41 -6.54
CA GLU A 146 -4.04 11.37 -6.66
C GLU A 146 -3.80 10.62 -5.33
N GLN A 147 -4.09 11.25 -4.17
CA GLN A 147 -3.95 10.61 -2.87
C GLN A 147 -5.13 9.72 -2.50
N THR A 148 -6.30 9.96 -3.09
CA THR A 148 -7.54 9.19 -2.87
C THR A 148 -7.97 8.40 -4.11
N LEU A 149 -7.17 8.45 -5.18
CA LEU A 149 -7.46 7.86 -6.49
C LEU A 149 -8.81 8.32 -7.06
N ALA A 150 -9.21 9.57 -6.75
CA ALA A 150 -10.52 10.13 -7.08
C ALA A 150 -11.71 9.27 -6.60
N THR A 151 -11.53 8.52 -5.51
CA THR A 151 -12.58 7.69 -4.90
C THR A 151 -13.75 8.53 -4.39
N VAL A 152 -14.96 8.06 -4.68
CA VAL A 152 -16.20 8.54 -4.06
C VAL A 152 -16.39 7.79 -2.75
N PHE A 153 -16.25 8.50 -1.63
CA PHE A 153 -16.48 7.97 -0.30
C PHE A 153 -17.96 8.02 0.09
N SER A 154 -18.37 7.16 1.02
CA SER A 154 -19.76 6.98 1.46
C SER A 154 -19.83 6.41 2.87
N SER A 155 -20.93 6.61 3.60
CA SER A 155 -21.22 5.87 4.83
C SER A 155 -21.77 4.46 4.54
N ALA A 156 -22.40 4.25 3.38
CA ALA A 156 -23.02 2.97 3.01
C ALA A 156 -23.04 2.72 1.48
N GLU A 157 -24.04 1.99 0.99
CA GLU A 157 -24.15 1.68 -0.43
C GLU A 157 -24.62 2.90 -1.23
N ILE A 158 -23.78 3.39 -2.13
CA ILE A 158 -24.08 4.57 -2.95
C ILE A 158 -25.22 4.27 -3.94
N ILE A 159 -26.24 5.14 -3.94
CA ILE A 159 -27.37 5.16 -4.88
C ILE A 159 -27.10 6.15 -6.01
N SER A 160 -26.57 7.33 -5.69
CA SER A 160 -26.24 8.36 -6.69
C SER A 160 -25.13 9.28 -6.19
N VAL A 161 -24.43 9.92 -7.13
CA VAL A 161 -23.38 10.91 -6.86
C VAL A 161 -23.70 12.15 -7.67
N ASN A 162 -23.67 13.34 -7.07
CA ASN A 162 -23.95 14.60 -7.78
C ASN A 162 -22.84 15.05 -8.77
N GLN A 163 -21.91 14.15 -9.09
CA GLN A 163 -20.81 14.36 -10.02
C GLN A 163 -20.73 13.19 -11.01
N PRO A 164 -20.28 13.43 -12.24
CA PRO A 164 -20.01 12.37 -13.19
C PRO A 164 -18.98 11.37 -12.64
N SER A 165 -19.29 10.08 -12.75
CA SER A 165 -18.51 9.02 -12.11
C SER A 165 -18.39 7.77 -12.99
N THR A 166 -17.37 6.96 -12.72
CA THR A 166 -17.26 5.58 -13.20
C THR A 166 -17.70 4.64 -12.11
N VAL A 167 -18.37 3.56 -12.47
CA VAL A 167 -18.85 2.54 -11.54
C VAL A 167 -18.32 1.19 -11.99
N ARG A 168 -17.86 0.38 -11.04
CA ARG A 168 -17.38 -0.98 -11.28
C ARG A 168 -18.04 -1.94 -10.31
N GLY A 169 -18.53 -3.07 -10.81
CA GLY A 169 -19.24 -4.05 -10.01
C GLY A 169 -19.51 -5.36 -10.75
N ILE A 170 -20.11 -6.33 -10.06
CA ILE A 170 -20.52 -7.61 -10.65
C ILE A 170 -21.86 -7.43 -11.36
N MET A 171 -22.01 -8.12 -12.50
CA MET A 171 -23.21 -8.10 -13.30
C MET A 171 -23.47 -9.44 -14.01
N THR A 172 -24.10 -10.37 -13.29
CA THR A 172 -24.41 -11.74 -13.71
C THR A 172 -25.47 -11.82 -14.79
N SER A 173 -26.37 -10.84 -14.86
CA SER A 173 -27.41 -10.75 -15.89
C SER A 173 -26.89 -10.41 -17.30
N GLN A 174 -25.60 -10.05 -17.44
CA GLN A 174 -24.97 -9.73 -18.73
C GLN A 174 -23.90 -10.76 -19.11
N PRO A 175 -24.03 -11.44 -20.26
CA PRO A 175 -23.01 -12.40 -20.71
C PRO A 175 -21.66 -11.73 -20.95
N THR A 176 -20.57 -12.47 -20.76
CA THR A 176 -19.21 -11.98 -21.05
C THR A 176 -19.00 -11.79 -22.55
N LEU A 177 -18.72 -10.55 -22.96
CA LEU A 177 -18.28 -10.23 -24.31
C LEU A 177 -16.75 -10.35 -24.44
N PRO A 178 -16.21 -10.86 -25.55
CA PRO A 178 -14.77 -10.80 -25.83
C PRO A 178 -14.32 -9.33 -25.95
N GLY A 179 -13.26 -8.91 -25.25
CA GLY A 179 -12.76 -7.53 -25.33
C GLY A 179 -12.08 -7.02 -24.05
N LEU A 180 -12.25 -5.73 -23.77
CA LEU A 180 -11.72 -5.04 -22.57
C LEU A 180 -12.07 -5.81 -21.28
N VAL A 181 -11.15 -5.80 -20.31
CA VAL A 181 -11.31 -6.47 -19.02
C VAL A 181 -11.17 -5.42 -17.89
N PRO A 182 -12.25 -5.07 -17.17
CA PRO A 182 -13.63 -5.52 -17.34
C PRO A 182 -14.31 -4.94 -18.59
N ALA A 183 -15.30 -5.67 -19.11
CA ALA A 183 -16.10 -5.19 -20.25
C ALA A 183 -16.90 -3.94 -19.86
N LEU A 184 -17.06 -3.02 -20.81
CA LEU A 184 -17.83 -1.80 -20.62
C LEU A 184 -19.33 -2.10 -20.72
N VAL A 185 -20.12 -1.46 -19.87
CA VAL A 185 -21.59 -1.49 -19.92
C VAL A 185 -22.14 -0.08 -20.11
N ASN A 186 -23.38 0.02 -20.58
CA ASN A 186 -24.19 1.24 -20.49
C ASN A 186 -25.48 0.96 -19.71
N VAL A 187 -25.46 1.13 -18.40
CA VAL A 187 -26.59 0.83 -17.49
C VAL A 187 -27.44 2.06 -17.17
N ALA A 188 -26.91 3.26 -17.41
CA ALA A 188 -27.58 4.53 -17.15
C ALA A 188 -27.30 5.47 -18.32
N GLY A 189 -28.15 5.45 -19.36
CA GLY A 189 -27.98 6.33 -20.53
C GLY A 189 -28.81 6.02 -21.77
N ASP A 190 -29.25 4.78 -22.01
CA ASP A 190 -29.99 4.40 -23.23
C ASP A 190 -31.30 3.66 -22.93
N ASN A 191 -32.32 3.85 -23.78
CA ASN A 191 -33.68 3.27 -23.70
C ASN A 191 -33.76 1.74 -23.93
N VAL A 192 -32.76 0.97 -23.50
CA VAL A 192 -32.74 -0.50 -23.56
C VAL A 192 -32.83 -1.03 -22.13
N SER A 193 -33.58 -2.12 -21.91
CA SER A 193 -33.93 -2.66 -20.58
C SER A 193 -32.81 -2.51 -19.53
N PRO A 194 -33.12 -1.95 -18.34
CA PRO A 194 -32.11 -1.52 -17.39
C PRO A 194 -31.33 -2.72 -16.88
N SER A 195 -30.05 -2.66 -17.17
CA SER A 195 -29.02 -3.56 -16.70
C SER A 195 -28.65 -3.12 -15.28
N THR A 196 -28.74 -4.01 -14.29
CA THR A 196 -28.44 -3.75 -12.88
C THR A 196 -27.10 -4.33 -12.45
N PHE A 197 -26.38 -3.65 -11.55
CA PHE A 197 -25.24 -4.26 -10.87
C PHE A 197 -25.76 -5.18 -9.77
N ASP A 198 -25.25 -6.40 -9.68
CA ASP A 198 -25.52 -7.26 -8.52
C ASP A 198 -24.94 -6.63 -7.25
N THR A 199 -23.73 -6.07 -7.35
CA THR A 199 -23.03 -5.34 -6.29
C THR A 199 -22.02 -4.39 -6.91
N VAL A 200 -21.75 -3.27 -6.25
CA VAL A 200 -20.74 -2.28 -6.66
C VAL A 200 -19.52 -2.41 -5.76
N ASP A 201 -18.34 -2.51 -6.39
CA ASP A 201 -17.06 -2.61 -5.66
C ASP A 201 -16.40 -1.24 -5.48
N ARG A 202 -16.56 -0.34 -6.46
CA ARG A 202 -15.80 0.91 -6.55
C ARG A 202 -16.52 1.96 -7.40
N ILE A 203 -16.46 3.21 -6.95
CA ILE A 203 -16.92 4.40 -7.69
C ILE A 203 -15.83 5.47 -7.69
N HIS A 204 -15.47 5.97 -8.87
CA HIS A 204 -14.48 7.04 -9.05
C HIS A 204 -15.07 8.23 -9.79
N LEU A 205 -14.67 9.45 -9.46
CA LEU A 205 -15.03 10.64 -10.24
C LEU A 205 -14.34 10.60 -11.62
N THR A 206 -15.05 10.95 -12.70
CA THR A 206 -14.47 11.00 -14.06
C THR A 206 -13.79 12.33 -14.37
N ASN A 207 -14.19 13.40 -13.68
CA ASN A 207 -13.69 14.74 -13.96
C ASN A 207 -12.36 14.98 -13.25
N ARG A 208 -11.45 15.71 -13.91
CA ARG A 208 -10.22 16.21 -13.28
C ARG A 208 -10.55 17.30 -12.26
N VAL A 209 -10.89 16.88 -11.05
CA VAL A 209 -11.07 17.76 -9.90
C VAL A 209 -9.73 18.25 -9.38
N ARG A 210 -9.73 19.39 -8.68
CA ARG A 210 -8.54 19.92 -7.97
C ARG A 210 -8.92 20.15 -6.53
N ALA A 211 -8.01 19.85 -5.62
CA ALA A 211 -8.24 20.07 -4.20
C ALA A 211 -8.31 21.57 -3.86
N PRO A 212 -9.22 21.99 -2.95
CA PRO A 212 -10.29 21.18 -2.39
C PRO A 212 -11.42 20.95 -3.42
N TYR A 213 -12.02 19.75 -3.42
CA TYR A 213 -13.19 19.45 -4.24
C TYR A 213 -14.31 18.83 -3.40
N THR A 214 -15.54 18.87 -3.90
CA THR A 214 -16.71 18.44 -3.16
C THR A 214 -17.63 17.59 -4.03
N PHE A 215 -18.20 16.55 -3.43
CA PHE A 215 -19.29 15.79 -4.00
C PHE A 215 -20.28 15.43 -2.90
N THR A 216 -21.53 15.20 -3.30
CA THR A 216 -22.61 14.74 -2.43
C THR A 216 -23.08 13.40 -2.96
N VAL A 217 -23.31 12.47 -2.05
CA VAL A 217 -23.86 11.14 -2.35
C VAL A 217 -25.25 11.01 -1.75
N THR A 218 -26.11 10.26 -2.45
CA THR A 218 -27.29 9.64 -1.84
C THR A 218 -26.97 8.17 -1.62
N GLU A 219 -27.23 7.64 -0.44
CA GLU A 219 -26.79 6.30 -0.05
C GLU A 219 -27.83 5.54 0.78
N ALA A 220 -27.83 4.21 0.64
CA ALA A 220 -28.67 3.28 1.38
C ALA A 220 -27.88 2.68 2.54
N VAL A 221 -28.17 3.16 3.74
CA VAL A 221 -27.61 2.62 4.99
C VAL A 221 -28.45 1.43 5.45
N PRO A 222 -27.85 0.26 5.72
CA PRO A 222 -28.64 -0.87 6.22
C PRO A 222 -29.29 -0.55 7.56
N ASN A 223 -30.58 -0.85 7.69
CA ASN A 223 -31.37 -0.60 8.89
C ASN A 223 -31.90 -1.94 9.45
N ALA A 224 -31.00 -2.66 10.12
CA ALA A 224 -31.21 -4.04 10.56
C ALA A 224 -30.90 -4.22 12.06
N ALA A 225 -31.79 -4.91 12.77
CA ALA A 225 -31.63 -5.29 14.16
C ALA A 225 -30.90 -6.63 14.30
N VAL A 226 -30.42 -6.93 15.51
CA VAL A 226 -29.67 -8.17 15.76
C VAL A 226 -30.53 -9.42 15.54
N ASP A 227 -31.77 -9.45 16.02
CA ASP A 227 -32.71 -10.57 15.84
C ASP A 227 -33.01 -10.87 14.36
N GLU A 228 -33.18 -9.83 13.57
CA GLU A 228 -33.35 -9.86 12.12
C GLU A 228 -32.14 -10.47 11.41
N LEU A 229 -30.92 -10.04 11.75
CA LEU A 229 -29.69 -10.55 11.15
C LEU A 229 -29.42 -12.02 11.54
N LYS A 230 -29.76 -12.41 12.77
CA LYS A 230 -29.72 -13.82 13.20
C LYS A 230 -30.70 -14.69 12.41
N SER A 231 -31.81 -14.12 11.97
CA SER A 231 -32.88 -14.81 11.24
C SER A 231 -32.74 -14.72 9.72
N ALA A 232 -31.72 -14.03 9.19
CA ALA A 232 -31.54 -13.80 7.76
C ALA A 232 -31.25 -15.07 6.93
N GLY A 233 -30.84 -16.16 7.58
CA GLY A 233 -30.56 -17.44 6.94
C GLY A 233 -29.31 -17.43 6.06
N THR A 234 -29.22 -18.43 5.17
CA THR A 234 -28.07 -18.67 4.28
C THR A 234 -28.48 -18.83 2.81
N ASP A 235 -29.68 -18.38 2.45
CA ASP A 235 -30.18 -18.42 1.08
C ASP A 235 -29.54 -17.28 0.26
N TYR A 236 -28.26 -17.45 -0.06
CA TYR A 236 -27.48 -16.46 -0.78
C TYR A 236 -27.81 -16.46 -2.28
N PRO A 237 -27.91 -15.30 -2.93
CA PRO A 237 -28.02 -15.23 -4.38
C PRO A 237 -26.74 -15.75 -5.05
N THR A 238 -26.85 -16.26 -6.27
CA THR A 238 -25.73 -16.94 -6.97
C THR A 238 -24.49 -16.06 -7.14
N TRP A 239 -24.69 -14.74 -7.35
CA TRP A 239 -23.60 -13.77 -7.51
C TRP A 239 -22.72 -13.61 -6.25
N ILE A 240 -23.16 -14.10 -5.08
CA ILE A 240 -22.39 -14.03 -3.82
C ILE A 240 -21.23 -15.04 -3.77
N GLY A 241 -21.22 -16.07 -4.62
CA GLY A 241 -20.19 -17.13 -4.62
C GLY A 241 -18.73 -16.65 -4.44
N PRO A 242 -18.26 -15.61 -5.16
CA PRO A 242 -16.89 -15.09 -5.03
C PRO A 242 -16.55 -14.52 -3.65
N TYR A 243 -17.55 -14.17 -2.85
CA TYR A 243 -17.38 -13.65 -1.49
C TYR A 243 -17.42 -14.74 -0.42
N ILE A 244 -17.79 -15.97 -0.79
CA ILE A 244 -17.71 -17.17 0.05
C ILE A 244 -16.36 -17.85 -0.16
N ASN A 245 -15.93 -17.96 -1.43
CA ASN A 245 -14.68 -18.62 -1.79
C ASN A 245 -13.48 -17.94 -1.13
N LEU A 246 -12.63 -18.72 -0.48
CA LEU A 246 -11.46 -18.19 0.19
C LEU A 246 -10.50 -17.52 -0.81
N TYR A 247 -10.25 -18.16 -1.95
CA TYR A 247 -9.37 -17.66 -3.00
C TYR A 247 -10.15 -17.22 -4.24
N ALA A 248 -9.60 -16.26 -4.98
CA ALA A 248 -10.12 -15.86 -6.28
C ALA A 248 -9.78 -16.91 -7.35
N GLY A 249 -10.59 -17.97 -7.44
CA GLY A 249 -10.27 -19.15 -8.25
C GLY A 249 -9.03 -19.86 -7.70
N ASP A 250 -8.17 -20.38 -8.59
CA ASP A 250 -6.94 -21.09 -8.21
C ASP A 250 -5.72 -20.15 -8.00
N VAL A 251 -5.96 -18.84 -7.84
CA VAL A 251 -4.87 -17.85 -7.74
C VAL A 251 -4.31 -17.82 -6.33
N ILE A 252 -3.07 -18.31 -6.18
CA ILE A 252 -2.28 -18.22 -4.96
C ILE A 252 -0.99 -17.44 -5.28
N ALA A 253 -0.65 -16.49 -4.43
CA ALA A 253 0.57 -15.70 -4.53
C ALA A 253 1.81 -16.61 -4.50
N LYS A 254 2.72 -16.40 -5.46
CA LYS A 254 3.94 -17.22 -5.60
C LYS A 254 4.84 -17.07 -4.37
N GLY A 255 5.41 -18.18 -3.92
CA GLY A 255 6.41 -18.19 -2.84
C GLY A 255 5.85 -18.30 -1.42
N TYR A 256 4.52 -18.42 -1.28
CA TYR A 256 3.86 -18.63 0.00
C TYR A 256 3.03 -19.91 0.00
N ALA A 257 3.01 -20.61 1.14
CA ALA A 257 2.25 -21.84 1.32
C ALA A 257 0.86 -21.53 1.91
N THR A 258 -0.16 -22.22 1.42
CA THR A 258 -1.55 -22.19 1.95
C THR A 258 -1.80 -23.27 3.01
N THR A 259 -0.73 -23.95 3.46
CA THR A 259 -0.83 -25.13 4.33
C THR A 259 -1.52 -24.87 5.67
N ARG A 260 -1.53 -23.62 6.15
CA ARG A 260 -2.16 -23.24 7.41
C ARG A 260 -3.61 -22.78 7.26
N ASP A 261 -4.20 -22.78 6.07
CA ASP A 261 -5.62 -22.42 5.88
C ASP A 261 -6.54 -23.35 6.66
N ALA A 262 -6.24 -24.66 6.67
CA ALA A 262 -6.97 -25.63 7.48
C ALA A 262 -6.84 -25.35 8.98
N GLU A 263 -5.68 -24.84 9.44
CA GLU A 263 -5.49 -24.43 10.83
C GLU A 263 -6.30 -23.17 11.17
N ILE A 264 -6.39 -22.21 10.24
CA ILE A 264 -7.24 -21.02 10.41
C ILE A 264 -8.73 -21.42 10.46
N ALA A 265 -9.16 -22.33 9.60
CA ALA A 265 -10.52 -22.85 9.59
C ALA A 265 -10.87 -23.59 10.89
N ALA A 266 -9.96 -24.46 11.37
CA ALA A 266 -10.13 -25.16 12.64
C ALA A 266 -10.17 -24.18 13.84
N LEU A 267 -9.37 -23.11 13.80
CA LEU A 267 -9.42 -22.05 14.80
C LEU A 267 -10.77 -21.33 14.77
N ALA A 268 -11.27 -20.96 13.58
CA ALA A 268 -12.59 -20.33 13.41
C ALA A 268 -13.70 -21.22 13.99
N GLN A 269 -13.70 -22.52 13.65
CA GLN A 269 -14.64 -23.51 14.19
C GLN A 269 -14.58 -23.60 15.73
N THR A 270 -13.37 -23.61 16.29
CA THR A 270 -13.17 -23.64 17.75
C THR A 270 -13.78 -22.41 18.42
N ILE A 271 -13.58 -21.23 17.83
CA ILE A 271 -14.12 -19.96 18.36
C ILE A 271 -15.65 -20.00 18.36
N VAL A 272 -16.27 -20.36 17.23
CA VAL A 272 -17.74 -20.34 17.11
C VAL A 272 -18.39 -21.42 17.97
N HIS A 273 -17.78 -22.59 18.10
CA HIS A 273 -18.26 -23.65 19.00
C HIS A 273 -18.19 -23.22 20.47
N ALA A 274 -17.06 -22.63 20.89
CA ALA A 274 -16.91 -22.14 22.26
C ALA A 274 -17.93 -21.03 22.62
N ALA A 275 -18.34 -20.23 21.64
CA ALA A 275 -19.37 -19.22 21.80
C ALA A 275 -20.82 -19.74 21.66
N ASN A 276 -21.01 -21.03 21.34
CA ASN A 276 -22.31 -21.60 20.95
C ASN A 276 -22.99 -20.81 19.81
N ALA A 277 -22.20 -20.30 18.86
CA ALA A 277 -22.68 -19.49 17.77
C ALA A 277 -23.26 -20.34 16.63
N THR A 278 -24.58 -20.25 16.43
CA THR A 278 -25.32 -21.11 15.48
C THR A 278 -25.73 -20.41 14.19
N THR A 279 -25.78 -19.08 14.17
CA THR A 279 -26.18 -18.28 12.99
C THR A 279 -24.97 -17.60 12.37
N PRO A 280 -24.97 -17.24 11.06
CA PRO A 280 -23.88 -16.48 10.46
C PRO A 280 -23.56 -15.17 11.20
N TYR A 281 -24.59 -14.50 11.73
CA TYR A 281 -24.41 -13.31 12.56
C TYR A 281 -23.67 -13.63 13.87
N ASP A 282 -24.12 -14.65 14.60
CA ASP A 282 -23.50 -15.05 15.87
C ASP A 282 -22.06 -15.52 15.66
N GLN A 283 -21.78 -16.22 14.55
CA GLN A 283 -20.45 -16.68 14.19
C GLN A 283 -19.52 -15.50 13.89
N ALA A 284 -20.00 -14.51 13.13
CA ALA A 284 -19.24 -13.29 12.86
C ALA A 284 -18.97 -12.48 14.14
N LYS A 285 -19.98 -12.31 15.02
CA LYS A 285 -19.78 -11.65 16.31
C LYS A 285 -18.86 -12.42 17.25
N ALA A 286 -18.86 -13.75 17.23
CA ALA A 286 -17.96 -14.56 18.03
C ALA A 286 -16.49 -14.36 17.61
N ILE A 287 -16.21 -14.38 16.30
CA ILE A 287 -14.87 -14.11 15.76
C ILE A 287 -14.45 -12.66 16.05
N GLU A 288 -15.33 -11.68 15.84
CA GLU A 288 -15.08 -10.29 16.17
C GLU A 288 -14.69 -10.13 17.65
N SER A 289 -15.51 -10.66 18.56
CA SER A 289 -15.28 -10.58 20.00
C SER A 289 -13.99 -11.26 20.43
N TRP A 290 -13.61 -12.34 19.74
CA TRP A 290 -12.37 -13.06 20.00
C TRP A 290 -11.14 -12.18 19.76
N PHE A 291 -11.09 -11.41 18.67
CA PHE A 291 -9.98 -10.47 18.41
C PHE A 291 -9.92 -9.33 19.43
N LEU A 292 -11.08 -8.89 19.90
CA LEU A 292 -11.21 -7.74 20.81
C LEU A 292 -11.01 -8.09 22.29
N GLU A 293 -10.86 -9.37 22.61
CA GLU A 293 -10.56 -9.80 23.97
C GLU A 293 -9.22 -9.22 24.45
N LYS A 294 -9.27 -8.51 25.58
CA LYS A 294 -8.13 -7.77 26.12
C LYS A 294 -6.94 -8.70 26.34
N GLY A 295 -5.79 -8.31 25.80
CA GLY A 295 -4.51 -9.01 25.97
C GLY A 295 -4.28 -10.17 25.01
N ARG A 296 -5.28 -10.55 24.19
CA ARG A 296 -5.10 -11.61 23.17
C ARG A 296 -4.25 -11.15 21.99
N PHE A 297 -4.52 -9.94 21.51
CA PHE A 297 -3.78 -9.29 20.43
C PHE A 297 -3.36 -7.87 20.83
N THR A 298 -2.39 -7.31 20.12
CA THR A 298 -1.91 -5.94 20.33
C THR A 298 -1.91 -5.18 19.02
N TYR A 299 -2.60 -4.03 19.00
CA TYR A 299 -2.52 -3.10 17.89
C TYR A 299 -1.16 -2.39 17.87
N THR A 300 -0.47 -2.40 16.73
CA THR A 300 0.79 -1.68 16.49
C THR A 300 1.01 -1.42 15.00
N LEU A 301 1.53 -0.25 14.67
CA LEU A 301 1.91 0.13 13.29
C LEU A 301 3.26 -0.46 12.87
N THR A 302 4.01 -1.02 13.81
CA THR A 302 5.33 -1.62 13.58
C THR A 302 5.36 -3.07 14.07
N PRO A 303 4.49 -3.95 13.54
CA PRO A 303 4.53 -5.35 13.90
C PRO A 303 5.88 -5.98 13.48
N PRO A 304 6.36 -6.99 14.21
CA PRO A 304 7.54 -7.74 13.78
C PRO A 304 7.28 -8.36 12.40
N PRO A 305 8.23 -8.25 11.44
CA PRO A 305 8.03 -8.83 10.12
C PRO A 305 8.00 -10.36 10.22
N ALA A 306 7.20 -10.99 9.36
CA ALA A 306 7.16 -12.44 9.25
C ALA A 306 8.52 -12.98 8.77
N PRO A 307 8.98 -14.13 9.30
CA PRO A 307 10.17 -14.81 8.77
C PRO A 307 10.01 -15.16 7.28
N THR A 308 11.13 -15.23 6.56
CA THR A 308 11.14 -15.64 5.15
C THR A 308 10.42 -16.98 4.95
N GLY A 309 9.50 -17.03 4.00
CA GLY A 309 8.70 -18.23 3.68
C GLY A 309 7.49 -18.45 4.59
N VAL A 310 7.28 -17.60 5.61
CA VAL A 310 6.07 -17.62 6.43
C VAL A 310 5.11 -16.54 5.92
N ARG A 311 3.85 -16.92 5.67
CA ARG A 311 2.80 -15.97 5.28
C ARG A 311 2.56 -14.97 6.43
N PRO A 312 2.50 -13.66 6.16
CA PRO A 312 2.34 -12.67 7.24
C PRO A 312 1.07 -12.85 8.07
N LEU A 313 -0.04 -13.23 7.44
CA LEU A 313 -1.28 -13.56 8.12
C LEU A 313 -1.10 -14.68 9.18
N ASP A 314 -0.37 -15.74 8.84
CA ASP A 314 -0.13 -16.87 9.75
C ASP A 314 0.76 -16.44 10.91
N TYR A 315 1.81 -15.66 10.61
CA TYR A 315 2.70 -15.14 11.63
C TYR A 315 1.94 -14.24 12.61
N PHE A 316 1.06 -13.36 12.11
CA PHE A 316 0.18 -12.53 12.91
C PHE A 316 -0.73 -13.36 13.82
N LEU A 317 -1.49 -14.30 13.24
CA LEU A 317 -2.49 -15.08 13.97
C LEU A 317 -1.90 -16.00 15.04
N PHE A 318 -0.81 -16.70 14.71
CA PHE A 318 -0.31 -17.79 15.54
C PHE A 318 0.95 -17.46 16.32
N THR A 319 1.71 -16.42 15.93
CA THR A 319 3.02 -16.14 16.54
C THR A 319 3.12 -14.74 17.13
N SER A 320 3.08 -13.68 16.31
CA SER A 320 3.36 -12.32 16.78
C SER A 320 2.20 -11.72 17.57
N LYS A 321 0.96 -12.03 17.18
CA LYS A 321 -0.29 -11.45 17.70
C LYS A 321 -0.28 -9.92 17.76
N LYS A 322 0.51 -9.33 16.87
CA LYS A 322 0.80 -7.89 16.78
C LYS A 322 0.60 -7.47 15.33
N GLY A 323 -0.27 -6.50 15.12
CA GLY A 323 -0.64 -6.04 13.78
C GLY A 323 -1.44 -4.74 13.85
N PHE A 324 -1.89 -4.27 12.70
CA PHE A 324 -2.79 -3.11 12.57
C PHE A 324 -4.05 -3.53 11.79
N CYS A 325 -4.95 -2.59 11.49
CA CYS A 325 -6.30 -2.88 11.00
C CYS A 325 -6.35 -3.92 9.86
N GLN A 326 -5.43 -3.86 8.89
CA GLN A 326 -5.36 -4.80 7.78
C GLN A 326 -5.07 -6.25 8.21
N ASP A 327 -4.28 -6.46 9.26
CA ASP A 327 -4.01 -7.80 9.80
C ASP A 327 -5.26 -8.39 10.46
N PHE A 328 -5.94 -7.59 11.29
CA PHE A 328 -7.17 -8.00 11.99
C PHE A 328 -8.32 -8.25 11.02
N SER A 329 -8.57 -7.32 10.11
CA SER A 329 -9.66 -7.43 9.14
C SER A 329 -9.42 -8.58 8.17
N THR A 330 -8.19 -8.76 7.68
CA THR A 330 -7.84 -9.92 6.82
C THR A 330 -8.06 -11.23 7.56
N ALA A 331 -7.60 -11.33 8.81
CA ALA A 331 -7.75 -12.55 9.60
C ALA A 331 -9.23 -12.88 9.87
N MET A 332 -10.04 -11.90 10.25
CA MET A 332 -11.47 -12.09 10.42
C MET A 332 -12.14 -12.53 9.11
N ASN A 333 -11.82 -11.87 7.99
CA ASN A 333 -12.41 -12.17 6.70
C ASN A 333 -12.07 -13.60 6.22
N VAL A 334 -10.81 -14.02 6.36
CA VAL A 334 -10.37 -15.40 6.05
C VAL A 334 -11.08 -16.42 6.94
N MET A 335 -11.22 -16.15 8.24
CA MET A 335 -11.96 -17.03 9.16
C MET A 335 -13.43 -17.16 8.76
N LEU A 336 -14.10 -16.04 8.44
CA LEU A 336 -15.50 -16.04 7.99
C LEU A 336 -15.71 -16.86 6.71
N ARG A 337 -14.89 -16.62 5.68
CA ARG A 337 -14.95 -17.38 4.42
C ARG A 337 -14.68 -18.87 4.63
N SER A 338 -13.79 -19.22 5.56
CA SER A 338 -13.54 -20.63 5.90
C SER A 338 -14.74 -21.34 6.54
N LEU A 339 -15.69 -20.58 7.10
CA LEU A 339 -16.96 -21.07 7.63
C LEU A 339 -18.10 -21.01 6.60
N GLY A 340 -17.82 -20.60 5.35
CA GLY A 340 -18.83 -20.42 4.31
C GLY A 340 -19.66 -19.15 4.46
N ILE A 341 -19.25 -18.21 5.31
CA ILE A 341 -19.95 -16.94 5.51
C ILE A 341 -19.45 -15.93 4.45
N PRO A 342 -20.32 -15.36 3.61
CA PRO A 342 -19.88 -14.42 2.59
C PRO A 342 -19.41 -13.11 3.18
N SER A 343 -18.16 -12.77 2.92
CA SER A 343 -17.53 -11.56 3.44
C SER A 343 -16.62 -10.87 2.43
N ARG A 344 -16.44 -9.56 2.59
CA ARG A 344 -15.54 -8.75 1.77
C ARG A 344 -14.69 -7.81 2.62
N GLN A 345 -13.53 -7.48 2.08
CA GLN A 345 -12.55 -6.62 2.70
C GLN A 345 -12.82 -5.18 2.30
N MET A 346 -12.99 -4.28 3.26
CA MET A 346 -13.19 -2.86 3.00
C MET A 346 -11.91 -2.06 3.23
N SER A 347 -11.71 -1.01 2.44
CA SER A 347 -10.71 0.03 2.66
C SER A 347 -11.35 1.41 2.54
N GLY A 348 -10.98 2.30 3.45
CA GLY A 348 -11.58 3.63 3.57
C GLY A 348 -11.03 4.36 4.78
N PHE A 349 -11.91 5.02 5.52
CA PHE A 349 -11.57 5.72 6.76
C PHE A 349 -12.54 5.37 7.88
N GLY A 350 -12.07 5.38 9.12
CA GLY A 350 -12.93 5.51 10.29
C GLY A 350 -13.61 6.87 10.34
N GLN A 351 -14.59 7.02 11.23
CA GLN A 351 -15.47 8.19 11.32
C GLN A 351 -14.74 9.53 11.46
N GLY A 352 -13.54 9.54 12.05
CA GLY A 352 -12.80 10.76 12.35
C GLY A 352 -13.33 11.48 13.59
N LEU A 353 -13.00 12.76 13.74
CA LEU A 353 -13.44 13.57 14.88
C LEU A 353 -14.67 14.40 14.49
N PHE A 354 -15.75 14.32 15.26
CA PHE A 354 -16.89 15.21 15.08
C PHE A 354 -16.61 16.58 15.71
N ASP A 355 -16.70 17.64 14.91
CA ASP A 355 -16.62 19.03 15.35
C ASP A 355 -18.03 19.60 15.54
N ASP A 356 -18.46 19.73 16.80
CA ASP A 356 -19.77 20.25 17.17
C ASP A 356 -20.05 21.67 16.64
N LYS A 357 -19.02 22.49 16.43
CA LYS A 357 -19.19 23.88 15.98
C LYS A 357 -19.52 23.96 14.51
N THR A 358 -18.83 23.17 13.70
CA THR A 358 -19.03 23.13 12.24
C THR A 358 -20.08 22.10 11.84
N ARG A 359 -20.45 21.19 12.75
CA ARG A 359 -21.31 20.02 12.50
C ARG A 359 -20.74 19.13 11.39
N GLN A 360 -19.42 18.97 11.39
CA GLN A 360 -18.69 18.18 10.40
C GLN A 360 -17.81 17.14 11.08
N TYR A 361 -17.61 16.01 10.41
CA TYR A 361 -16.54 15.09 10.73
C TYR A 361 -15.25 15.55 10.06
N ILE A 362 -14.18 15.66 10.83
CA ILE A 362 -12.82 15.94 10.38
C ILE A 362 -12.09 14.61 10.32
N VAL A 363 -11.79 14.17 9.09
CA VAL A 363 -11.14 12.89 8.82
C VAL A 363 -9.69 13.13 8.43
N ASN A 364 -8.79 12.55 9.20
CA ASN A 364 -7.35 12.66 8.99
C ASN A 364 -6.79 11.41 8.29
N ALA A 365 -5.58 11.52 7.76
CA ALA A 365 -4.88 10.39 7.16
C ALA A 365 -4.71 9.22 8.14
N LEU A 366 -4.51 9.50 9.44
CA LEU A 366 -4.45 8.47 10.48
C LEU A 366 -5.77 7.73 10.72
N ASP A 367 -6.88 8.26 10.22
CA ASP A 367 -8.18 7.59 10.28
C ASP A 367 -8.33 6.58 9.13
N ALA A 368 -7.34 6.41 8.24
CA ALA A 368 -7.38 5.38 7.20
C ALA A 368 -7.50 4.00 7.84
N HIS A 369 -8.49 3.23 7.38
CA HIS A 369 -8.92 2.04 8.09
C HIS A 369 -9.41 0.93 7.16
N SER A 370 -9.36 -0.29 7.67
CA SER A 370 -9.81 -1.48 6.98
C SER A 370 -10.62 -2.38 7.91
N TRP A 371 -11.77 -2.85 7.43
CA TRP A 371 -12.72 -3.65 8.21
C TRP A 371 -13.35 -4.73 7.31
N VAL A 372 -14.24 -5.53 7.87
CA VAL A 372 -14.93 -6.61 7.14
C VAL A 372 -16.41 -6.29 7.02
N GLU A 373 -17.00 -6.57 5.86
CA GLU A 373 -18.45 -6.59 5.70
C GLU A 373 -18.92 -8.00 5.38
N VAL A 374 -20.04 -8.41 5.98
CA VAL A 374 -20.68 -9.72 5.83
C VAL A 374 -22.03 -9.54 5.15
N PHE A 375 -22.34 -10.38 4.17
CA PHE A 375 -23.62 -10.31 3.46
C PHE A 375 -24.72 -11.09 4.19
N PHE A 376 -25.86 -10.45 4.39
CA PHE A 376 -27.07 -11.08 4.97
C PHE A 376 -28.22 -11.01 3.96
N PRO A 377 -28.85 -12.15 3.60
CA PRO A 377 -29.95 -12.15 2.64
C PRO A 377 -31.08 -11.20 3.06
N GLY A 378 -31.49 -10.33 2.14
CA GLY A 378 -32.52 -9.32 2.37
C GLY A 378 -32.11 -8.14 3.27
N TYR A 379 -30.85 -8.04 3.70
CA TYR A 379 -30.30 -6.90 4.46
C TYR A 379 -29.05 -6.29 3.83
N GLY A 380 -28.38 -7.01 2.92
CA GLY A 380 -27.19 -6.54 2.22
C GLY A 380 -25.91 -6.70 3.04
N TRP A 381 -24.93 -5.82 2.78
CA TRP A 381 -23.61 -5.86 3.41
C TRP A 381 -23.60 -5.16 4.78
N ILE A 382 -23.19 -5.89 5.82
CA ILE A 382 -23.15 -5.42 7.21
C ILE A 382 -21.71 -5.43 7.73
N PRO A 383 -21.13 -4.29 8.15
CA PRO A 383 -19.80 -4.22 8.72
C PRO A 383 -19.64 -4.79 10.13
N PHE A 384 -18.43 -5.28 10.38
CA PHE A 384 -17.88 -5.80 11.64
C PHE A 384 -16.45 -5.28 11.84
N GLU A 385 -16.06 -5.10 13.10
CA GLU A 385 -14.80 -4.49 13.53
C GLU A 385 -13.98 -5.41 14.42
N ALA A 386 -12.90 -5.98 13.87
CA ALA A 386 -11.99 -6.86 14.61
C ALA A 386 -10.79 -6.15 15.24
N THR A 387 -10.62 -4.84 15.01
CA THR A 387 -9.40 -4.10 15.37
C THR A 387 -9.48 -3.53 16.80
N PRO A 388 -8.60 -3.95 17.73
CA PRO A 388 -8.60 -3.45 19.11
C PRO A 388 -7.72 -2.19 19.26
N ASP A 389 -8.00 -1.13 18.49
CA ASP A 389 -7.18 0.10 18.47
C ASP A 389 -7.63 1.17 19.49
N ASN A 390 -8.76 0.95 20.18
CA ASN A 390 -9.44 1.90 21.09
C ASN A 390 -9.93 3.21 20.43
N ILE A 391 -9.92 3.27 19.09
CA ILE A 391 -10.42 4.38 18.29
C ILE A 391 -11.70 3.93 17.59
N ASN A 392 -11.62 2.82 16.87
CA ASN A 392 -12.74 2.15 16.24
C ASN A 392 -13.32 1.14 17.24
N ALA A 393 -14.63 1.25 17.51
CA ALA A 393 -15.32 0.39 18.44
C ALA A 393 -16.25 -0.58 17.68
N PRO A 394 -16.56 -1.75 18.25
CA PRO A 394 -17.54 -2.66 17.69
C PRO A 394 -18.87 -1.95 17.49
N ILE A 395 -19.51 -2.24 16.37
CA ILE A 395 -20.78 -1.62 16.03
C ILE A 395 -21.88 -2.20 16.93
N ASN A 396 -22.37 -1.38 17.85
CA ASN A 396 -23.48 -1.74 18.75
C ASN A 396 -24.81 -1.56 18.02
N ARG A 397 -25.39 -2.67 17.56
CA ARG A 397 -26.68 -2.70 16.88
C ARG A 397 -27.82 -2.89 17.89
N PRO A 398 -28.97 -2.20 17.69
CA PRO A 398 -30.15 -2.47 18.50
C PRO A 398 -30.59 -3.94 18.41
N ALA A 399 -30.97 -4.52 19.55
CA ALA A 399 -31.25 -5.94 19.64
C ALA A 399 -32.49 -6.35 18.82
N THR A 400 -33.49 -5.47 18.75
CA THR A 400 -34.77 -5.69 18.07
C THR A 400 -35.16 -4.49 17.23
N ARG A 401 -36.04 -4.68 16.24
CA ARG A 401 -36.53 -3.58 15.39
C ARG A 401 -37.24 -2.47 16.16
N ALA A 402 -37.93 -2.80 17.24
CA ALA A 402 -38.56 -1.80 18.10
C ALA A 402 -37.54 -0.80 18.68
N LEU A 403 -36.31 -1.25 18.94
CA LEU A 403 -35.23 -0.42 19.47
C LEU A 403 -34.53 0.41 18.37
N LEU A 404 -34.63 0.03 17.09
CA LEU A 404 -34.11 0.84 15.97
C LEU A 404 -34.86 2.18 15.83
N ASN A 405 -36.15 2.17 16.16
CA ASN A 405 -37.03 3.33 16.02
C ASN A 405 -36.97 4.30 17.21
N ILE A 406 -36.17 3.99 18.23
CA ILE A 406 -35.94 4.92 19.35
C ILE A 406 -34.84 5.89 18.90
N PRO A 407 -35.10 7.21 18.89
CA PRO A 407 -34.07 8.20 18.58
C PRO A 407 -32.88 7.99 19.53
N SER A 408 -31.77 7.54 18.97
CA SER A 408 -30.51 7.48 19.72
C SER A 408 -30.03 8.91 19.88
N THR A 409 -29.93 9.42 21.10
CA THR A 409 -29.13 10.62 21.36
C THR A 409 -27.72 10.33 20.82
N PRO A 410 -27.14 11.19 19.96
CA PRO A 410 -25.77 10.97 19.50
C PRO A 410 -24.90 10.80 20.73
N ALA A 411 -24.17 9.69 20.83
CA ALA A 411 -23.27 9.43 21.93
C ALA A 411 -22.13 10.44 21.87
N THR A 412 -22.35 11.62 22.46
CA THR A 412 -21.36 12.68 22.64
C THR A 412 -20.15 12.20 23.44
N GLU A 413 -20.25 11.09 24.16
CA GLU A 413 -19.19 10.59 25.04
C GLU A 413 -17.99 9.95 24.32
N ALA A 414 -18.07 9.62 23.03
CA ALA A 414 -16.92 9.06 22.29
C ALA A 414 -15.95 10.14 21.74
N SER A 415 -16.39 11.41 21.63
CA SER A 415 -15.63 12.44 20.90
C SER A 415 -14.57 13.19 21.74
N ALA A 416 -14.54 13.00 23.06
CA ALA A 416 -13.68 13.77 23.96
C ALA A 416 -12.37 13.08 24.39
N ARG A 417 -12.10 11.85 23.94
CA ARG A 417 -10.85 11.16 24.34
C ARG A 417 -9.68 11.69 23.52
N PRO A 418 -8.61 12.23 24.14
CA PRO A 418 -7.40 12.59 23.40
C PRO A 418 -6.87 11.34 22.70
N ARG A 419 -6.69 11.43 21.38
CA ARG A 419 -6.16 10.35 20.54
C ARG A 419 -4.82 9.88 21.11
N PRO A 420 -4.67 8.61 21.53
CA PRO A 420 -3.35 8.08 21.78
C PRO A 420 -2.66 7.98 20.42
N ILE A 421 -1.79 8.93 20.10
CA ILE A 421 -0.79 8.72 19.05
C ILE A 421 0.02 7.51 19.52
N PRO A 422 0.12 6.42 18.74
CA PRO A 422 1.01 5.32 19.07
C PRO A 422 2.41 5.92 19.30
N LYS A 423 2.87 5.91 20.55
CA LYS A 423 4.19 6.42 20.90
C LYS A 423 5.23 5.53 20.21
N GLU A 424 5.96 6.08 19.25
CA GLU A 424 7.29 5.57 18.97
C GLU A 424 8.11 5.64 20.27
N PRO A 425 8.91 4.62 20.61
CA PRO A 425 9.73 4.66 21.82
C PRO A 425 10.66 5.88 21.76
N ALA A 426 10.52 6.76 22.73
CA ALA A 426 11.32 7.96 22.85
C ALA A 426 12.79 7.59 23.08
N VAL A 427 13.69 8.20 22.31
CA VAL A 427 15.11 8.27 22.64
C VAL A 427 15.27 9.42 23.62
N ASP A 428 15.65 9.12 24.85
CA ASP A 428 15.92 10.10 25.90
C ASP A 428 17.05 11.04 25.47
N ALA A 429 16.70 12.30 25.17
CA ALA A 429 17.66 13.39 25.11
C ALA A 429 17.43 14.28 26.33
N GLY A 430 18.26 14.08 27.36
CA GLY A 430 18.28 14.86 28.57
C GLY A 430 18.46 16.35 28.27
N GLY A 431 17.63 17.16 28.92
CA GLY A 431 17.70 18.62 28.84
C GLY A 431 18.93 19.17 29.55
N SER A 432 19.50 20.22 28.97
CA SER A 432 20.21 21.24 29.73
C SER A 432 19.92 22.60 29.11
N SER A 433 19.29 23.42 29.95
CA SER A 433 19.03 24.83 29.76
C SER A 433 20.31 25.64 29.94
N SER A 434 20.57 26.60 29.06
CA SER A 434 21.28 27.83 29.46
C SER A 434 20.91 29.01 28.55
N ASN A 435 20.74 30.14 29.22
CA ASN A 435 20.32 31.42 28.67
C ASN A 435 21.41 32.10 27.84
N SER A 436 20.93 32.81 26.80
CA SER A 436 21.41 34.07 26.20
C SER A 436 22.90 34.28 25.91
N ALA A 437 23.21 34.68 24.67
CA ALA A 437 23.72 36.04 24.35
C ALA A 437 24.43 36.11 22.99
N PHE A 438 23.72 35.97 21.85
CA PHE A 438 24.22 36.44 20.55
C PHE A 438 23.06 36.83 19.61
N PRO A 439 23.18 37.91 18.80
CA PRO A 439 22.16 38.32 17.84
C PRO A 439 21.86 37.22 16.80
N ASP A 440 20.57 37.01 16.49
CA ASP A 440 20.01 35.84 15.79
C ASP A 440 20.62 35.50 14.41
N ILE A 441 21.33 36.44 13.78
CA ILE A 441 21.82 36.30 12.39
C ILE A 441 23.06 35.40 12.31
N TRP A 442 23.94 35.41 13.31
CA TRP A 442 25.14 34.56 13.34
C TRP A 442 24.83 33.14 13.82
N ARG A 443 23.79 32.96 14.65
CA ARG A 443 23.34 31.66 15.14
C ARG A 443 22.81 30.78 14.00
N GLN A 444 22.04 31.35 13.07
CA GLN A 444 21.53 30.59 11.91
C GLN A 444 22.66 30.18 10.95
N ALA A 445 23.67 31.04 10.74
CA ALA A 445 24.82 30.72 9.88
C ALA A 445 25.73 29.64 10.50
N VAL A 446 25.99 29.71 11.81
CA VAL A 446 26.82 28.72 12.52
C VAL A 446 26.08 27.40 12.70
N VAL A 447 24.77 27.41 12.96
CA VAL A 447 23.94 26.18 13.03
C VAL A 447 23.80 25.54 11.66
N ALA A 448 23.57 26.32 10.59
CA ALA A 448 23.51 25.77 9.23
C ALA A 448 24.87 25.23 8.76
N GLY A 449 25.97 25.94 9.06
CA GLY A 449 27.33 25.50 8.77
C GLY A 449 27.73 24.26 9.57
N GLY A 450 27.40 24.23 10.86
CA GLY A 450 27.63 23.09 11.74
C GLY A 450 26.80 21.86 11.35
N ALA A 451 25.51 22.05 11.02
CA ALA A 451 24.65 20.99 10.53
C ALA A 451 25.16 20.43 9.20
N LEU A 452 25.63 21.28 8.28
CA LEU A 452 26.25 20.85 7.03
C LEU A 452 27.55 20.08 7.24
N LEU A 453 28.38 20.52 8.18
CA LEU A 453 29.62 19.81 8.53
C LEU A 453 29.31 18.44 9.15
N VAL A 454 28.32 18.36 10.03
CA VAL A 454 27.88 17.10 10.64
C VAL A 454 27.29 16.16 9.58
N LEU A 455 26.45 16.66 8.67
CA LEU A 455 25.92 15.88 7.55
C LEU A 455 27.03 15.40 6.60
N LEU A 456 28.05 16.24 6.35
CA LEU A 456 29.23 15.85 5.57
C LEU A 456 30.02 14.74 6.28
N ILE A 457 30.27 14.87 7.59
CA ILE A 457 30.98 13.87 8.39
C ILE A 457 30.18 12.56 8.44
N ILE A 458 28.87 12.62 8.63
CA ILE A 458 27.99 11.44 8.58
C ILE A 458 28.05 10.80 7.19
N GLY A 459 27.99 11.58 6.11
CA GLY A 459 28.14 11.09 4.74
C GLY A 459 29.49 10.40 4.51
N ILE A 460 30.58 10.98 5.00
CA ILE A 460 31.93 10.40 4.92
C ILE A 460 32.03 9.11 5.74
N LEU A 461 31.47 9.08 6.96
CA LEU A 461 31.46 7.90 7.82
C LEU A 461 30.60 6.77 7.24
N LEU A 462 29.46 7.09 6.63
CA LEU A 462 28.61 6.13 5.94
C LEU A 462 29.29 5.61 4.66
N ALA A 463 29.97 6.47 3.89
CA ALA A 463 30.75 6.07 2.73
C ALA A 463 31.93 5.18 3.12
N ALA A 464 32.65 5.53 4.19
CA ALA A 464 33.73 4.74 4.74
C ALA A 464 33.24 3.39 5.26
N ARG A 465 32.14 3.37 6.03
CA ARG A 465 31.52 2.13 6.51
C ARG A 465 31.00 1.29 5.37
N TRP A 466 30.40 1.89 4.34
CA TRP A 466 30.04 1.19 3.11
C TRP A 466 31.30 0.56 2.52
N LEU A 467 32.35 1.32 2.22
CA LEU A 467 33.57 0.80 1.60
C LEU A 467 34.25 -0.33 2.44
N LEU A 468 34.23 -0.21 3.77
CA LEU A 468 34.95 -1.08 4.70
C LEU A 468 34.18 -2.33 5.15
N ALA A 469 32.85 -2.30 5.23
CA ALA A 469 32.05 -3.34 5.91
C ALA A 469 31.49 -4.46 5.01
N VAL A 470 32.22 -4.88 3.96
CA VAL A 470 31.74 -5.95 3.07
C VAL A 470 32.27 -7.30 3.46
N LYS A 471 31.33 -8.23 3.70
CA LYS A 471 31.64 -9.62 4.04
C LYS A 471 31.30 -10.62 2.93
N ASP A 472 30.52 -10.21 1.92
CA ASP A 472 29.87 -11.11 0.94
C ASP A 472 30.16 -10.72 -0.52
N ILE A 473 30.34 -11.73 -1.39
CA ILE A 473 30.69 -11.57 -2.81
C ILE A 473 29.67 -10.78 -3.64
N PRO A 474 28.34 -10.93 -3.48
CA PRO A 474 27.37 -10.14 -4.26
C PRO A 474 27.45 -8.64 -3.98
N ARG A 475 27.84 -8.24 -2.76
CA ARG A 475 28.06 -6.83 -2.41
C ARG A 475 29.35 -6.29 -3.01
N ILE A 476 30.39 -7.13 -3.13
CA ILE A 476 31.63 -6.79 -3.82
C ILE A 476 31.34 -6.55 -5.31
N TRP A 477 30.58 -7.46 -5.95
CA TRP A 477 30.26 -7.36 -7.37
C TRP A 477 29.49 -6.07 -7.73
N ARG A 478 28.50 -5.69 -6.92
CA ARG A 478 27.77 -4.41 -7.09
C ARG A 478 28.69 -3.18 -7.12
N ARG A 479 29.81 -3.22 -6.42
CA ARG A 479 30.78 -2.12 -6.39
C ARG A 479 31.64 -2.08 -7.63
N LEU A 480 31.96 -3.23 -8.19
CA LEU A 480 32.65 -3.30 -9.48
C LEU A 480 31.74 -2.81 -10.60
N LEU A 481 30.44 -3.12 -10.54
CA LEU A 481 29.45 -2.53 -11.44
C LEU A 481 29.45 -1.00 -11.32
N PHE A 482 29.26 -0.46 -10.11
CA PHE A 482 29.29 1.00 -9.90
C PHE A 482 30.60 1.64 -10.41
N LEU A 483 31.75 1.01 -10.15
CA LEU A 483 33.04 1.49 -10.63
C LEU A 483 33.10 1.51 -12.16
N GLY A 484 32.61 0.46 -12.81
CA GLY A 484 32.54 0.40 -14.27
C GLY A 484 31.62 1.48 -14.87
N ASP A 485 30.51 1.81 -14.22
CA ASP A 485 29.64 2.91 -14.65
C ASP A 485 30.37 4.26 -14.55
N ARG A 486 31.19 4.47 -13.51
CA ARG A 486 31.99 5.70 -13.38
C ARG A 486 33.12 5.78 -14.38
N LEU A 487 33.77 4.66 -14.68
CA LEU A 487 34.80 4.57 -15.70
C LEU A 487 34.23 4.56 -17.13
N ASN A 488 32.89 4.58 -17.28
CA ASN A 488 32.18 4.53 -18.55
C ASN A 488 32.53 3.27 -19.37
N VAL A 489 32.66 2.13 -18.69
CA VAL A 489 32.93 0.83 -19.32
C VAL A 489 31.65 0.35 -20.01
N PRO A 490 31.67 0.07 -21.33
CA PRO A 490 30.50 -0.38 -22.06
C PRO A 490 29.89 -1.66 -21.47
N ARG A 491 28.55 -1.66 -21.35
CA ARG A 491 27.73 -2.83 -21.00
C ARG A 491 26.84 -3.19 -22.18
N HIS A 492 26.87 -4.46 -22.56
CA HIS A 492 26.00 -5.02 -23.58
C HIS A 492 24.91 -5.84 -22.89
N GLN A 493 23.71 -5.87 -23.49
CA GLN A 493 22.67 -6.75 -22.99
C GLN A 493 23.14 -8.20 -23.11
N GLY A 494 23.07 -8.95 -21.99
CA GLY A 494 23.46 -10.36 -21.93
C GLY A 494 24.88 -10.64 -21.44
N ASP A 495 25.68 -9.62 -21.06
CA ASP A 495 27.02 -9.86 -20.54
C ASP A 495 27.01 -10.79 -19.31
N THR A 496 27.82 -11.84 -19.37
CA THR A 496 28.18 -12.62 -18.19
C THR A 496 29.07 -11.80 -17.25
N PRO A 497 29.09 -12.11 -15.94
CA PRO A 497 29.97 -11.43 -15.01
C PRO A 497 31.46 -11.50 -15.43
N GLN A 498 31.89 -12.58 -16.06
CA GLN A 498 33.25 -12.72 -16.58
C GLN A 498 33.53 -11.83 -17.80
N GLU A 499 32.57 -11.67 -18.72
CA GLU A 499 32.73 -10.79 -19.87
C GLU A 499 32.79 -9.32 -19.43
N PHE A 500 31.85 -8.89 -18.57
CA PHE A 500 31.89 -7.54 -18.02
C PHE A 500 33.15 -7.33 -17.15
N GLY A 501 33.49 -8.30 -16.30
CA GLY A 501 34.68 -8.25 -15.45
C GLY A 501 35.97 -8.16 -16.25
N GLY A 502 36.08 -8.90 -17.35
CA GLY A 502 37.22 -8.83 -18.27
C GLY A 502 37.34 -7.47 -18.97
N ARG A 503 36.22 -6.84 -19.31
CA ARG A 503 36.22 -5.48 -19.86
C ARG A 503 36.51 -4.42 -18.80
N LEU A 504 36.00 -4.56 -17.58
CA LEU A 504 36.37 -3.66 -16.50
C LEU A 504 37.87 -3.75 -16.19
N ALA A 505 38.42 -4.97 -16.19
CA ALA A 505 39.82 -5.23 -15.93
C ALA A 505 40.76 -4.51 -16.92
N SER A 506 40.40 -4.39 -18.19
CA SER A 506 41.20 -3.65 -19.18
C SER A 506 41.19 -2.12 -18.96
N PHE A 507 40.17 -1.59 -18.28
CA PHE A 507 40.11 -0.17 -17.89
C PHE A 507 40.86 0.12 -16.59
N VAL A 508 41.22 -0.92 -15.83
CA VAL A 508 42.04 -0.82 -14.62
C VAL A 508 43.19 -1.84 -14.63
N PRO A 509 44.17 -1.73 -15.55
CA PRO A 509 45.23 -2.73 -15.72
C PRO A 509 45.98 -3.12 -14.43
N PRO A 510 46.26 -2.21 -13.47
CA PRO A 510 46.90 -2.57 -12.20
C PRO A 510 46.07 -3.49 -11.29
N LEU A 511 44.79 -3.69 -11.59
CA LEU A 511 43.84 -4.51 -10.84
C LEU A 511 43.22 -5.62 -11.71
N ASP A 512 43.80 -5.90 -12.89
CA ASP A 512 43.21 -6.84 -13.86
C ASP A 512 42.97 -8.22 -13.23
N GLU A 513 43.97 -8.75 -12.53
CA GLU A 513 43.91 -10.06 -11.89
C GLU A 513 42.78 -10.11 -10.83
N GLU A 514 42.68 -9.09 -9.98
CA GLU A 514 41.69 -9.01 -8.91
C GLU A 514 40.27 -8.89 -9.44
N VAL A 515 40.06 -8.07 -10.47
CA VAL A 515 38.75 -7.85 -11.07
C VAL A 515 38.26 -9.13 -11.75
N ARG A 516 39.12 -9.80 -12.53
CA ARG A 516 38.78 -11.09 -13.17
C ARG A 516 38.53 -12.18 -12.14
N ARG A 517 39.34 -12.23 -11.08
CA ARG A 517 39.18 -13.18 -9.97
C ARG A 517 37.85 -13.00 -9.25
N LEU A 518 37.43 -11.77 -8.98
CA LEU A 518 36.12 -11.48 -8.39
C LEU A 518 34.96 -11.81 -9.32
N ALA A 519 35.11 -11.58 -10.62
CA ALA A 519 34.10 -11.98 -11.62
C ALA A 519 33.89 -13.50 -11.67
N ASN A 520 34.98 -14.27 -11.62
CA ASN A 520 34.93 -15.73 -11.56
C ASN A 520 34.28 -16.22 -10.25
N LEU A 521 34.71 -15.69 -9.10
CA LEU A 521 34.16 -16.06 -7.79
C LEU A 521 32.68 -15.67 -7.65
N TYR A 522 32.26 -14.53 -8.19
CA TYR A 522 30.85 -14.15 -8.25
C TYR A 522 30.02 -15.11 -9.09
N THR A 523 30.55 -15.53 -10.24
CA THR A 523 29.86 -16.48 -11.10
C THR A 523 29.72 -17.84 -10.44
N ARG A 524 30.80 -18.35 -9.81
CA ARG A 524 30.75 -19.58 -9.01
C ARG A 524 29.76 -19.48 -7.86
N ALA A 525 29.74 -18.36 -7.14
CA ALA A 525 28.77 -18.12 -6.06
C ALA A 525 27.32 -18.14 -6.55
N SER A 526 27.09 -17.71 -7.79
CA SER A 526 25.75 -17.59 -8.38
C SER A 526 25.20 -18.90 -8.93
N PHE A 527 26.08 -19.81 -9.40
CA PHE A 527 25.66 -21.05 -10.08
C PHE A 527 26.03 -22.35 -9.35
N ARG A 528 26.85 -22.32 -8.29
CA ARG A 528 27.20 -23.51 -7.49
C ARG A 528 26.20 -23.74 -6.36
N ARG A 529 25.65 -24.95 -6.30
CA ARG A 529 24.82 -25.41 -5.16
C ARG A 529 25.68 -25.44 -3.89
N GLY A 530 25.29 -24.66 -2.87
CA GLY A 530 26.05 -24.49 -1.62
C GLY A 530 26.98 -23.26 -1.56
N GLY A 531 27.05 -22.45 -2.63
CA GLY A 531 27.81 -21.20 -2.64
C GLY A 531 29.34 -21.38 -2.63
N LEU A 532 30.05 -20.37 -2.14
CA LEU A 532 31.52 -20.38 -2.03
C LEU A 532 31.98 -21.07 -0.75
N SER A 533 33.08 -21.80 -0.83
CA SER A 533 33.78 -22.31 0.35
C SER A 533 34.39 -21.17 1.18
N ALA A 534 34.72 -21.44 2.44
CA ALA A 534 35.38 -20.47 3.33
C ALA A 534 36.72 -19.97 2.75
N ALA A 535 37.47 -20.82 2.05
CA ALA A 535 38.72 -20.47 1.39
C ALA A 535 38.50 -19.51 0.20
N GLU A 536 37.49 -19.78 -0.63
CA GLU A 536 37.10 -18.93 -1.76
C GLU A 536 36.55 -17.58 -1.29
N LEU A 537 35.80 -17.55 -0.17
CA LEU A 537 35.34 -16.31 0.43
C LEU A 537 36.49 -15.47 1.02
N ALA A 538 37.49 -16.12 1.62
CA ALA A 538 38.70 -15.44 2.07
C ALA A 538 39.51 -14.88 0.89
N GLU A 539 39.56 -15.60 -0.23
CA GLU A 539 40.19 -15.15 -1.47
C GLU A 539 39.49 -13.93 -2.07
N ALA A 540 38.16 -13.98 -2.16
CA ALA A 540 37.34 -12.84 -2.55
C ALA A 540 37.62 -11.58 -1.72
N ARG A 541 37.75 -11.73 -0.40
CA ARG A 541 38.04 -10.62 0.51
C ARG A 541 39.44 -10.05 0.28
N ARG A 542 40.45 -10.88 -0.03
CA ARG A 542 41.80 -10.42 -0.37
C ARG A 542 41.81 -9.64 -1.69
N ALA A 543 41.14 -10.16 -2.72
CA ALA A 543 41.03 -9.46 -4.01
C ALA A 543 40.32 -8.11 -3.85
N TRP A 544 39.21 -8.07 -3.10
CA TRP A 544 38.52 -6.82 -2.78
C TRP A 544 39.39 -5.86 -1.95
N HIS A 545 40.22 -6.36 -1.04
CA HIS A 545 41.13 -5.53 -0.25
C HIS A 545 42.16 -4.80 -1.12
N ARG A 546 42.60 -5.39 -2.25
CA ARG A 546 43.50 -4.70 -3.17
C ARG A 546 42.75 -3.65 -4.00
N ILE A 547 41.56 -4.00 -4.53
CA ILE A 547 40.72 -3.06 -5.28
C ILE A 547 40.27 -1.86 -4.42
N ARG A 548 39.85 -2.09 -3.17
CA ARG A 548 39.37 -1.02 -2.28
C ARG A 548 40.43 0.04 -2.02
N GLY A 549 41.72 -0.33 -2.04
CA GLY A 549 42.84 0.60 -1.81
C GLY A 549 42.93 1.67 -2.90
N SER A 550 42.56 1.33 -4.14
CA SER A 550 42.58 2.23 -5.29
C SER A 550 41.20 2.75 -5.69
N TYR A 551 40.13 2.27 -5.06
CA TYR A 551 38.75 2.50 -5.48
C TYR A 551 38.36 3.98 -5.51
N THR A 552 38.71 4.73 -4.46
CA THR A 552 38.44 6.18 -4.39
C THR A 552 39.23 6.95 -5.44
N GLY A 553 40.51 6.59 -5.64
CA GLY A 553 41.37 7.19 -6.66
C GLY A 553 40.83 7.00 -8.08
N LEU A 554 40.31 5.80 -8.39
CA LEU A 554 39.72 5.47 -9.68
C LEU A 554 38.41 6.23 -9.96
N VAL A 555 37.57 6.40 -8.94
CA VAL A 555 36.34 7.20 -9.07
C VAL A 555 36.68 8.68 -9.29
N VAL A 556 37.67 9.20 -8.57
CA VAL A 556 38.13 10.59 -8.71
C VAL A 556 38.78 10.82 -10.08
N SER A 557 39.60 9.89 -10.58
CA SER A 557 40.20 10.01 -11.91
C SER A 557 39.14 10.00 -13.01
N ALA A 558 38.16 9.09 -12.93
CA ALA A 558 37.08 9.00 -13.89
C ALA A 558 36.26 10.30 -13.99
N TRP A 559 36.01 10.95 -12.83
CA TRP A 559 35.34 12.24 -12.79
C TRP A 559 36.17 13.38 -13.37
N ARG A 560 37.47 13.42 -13.05
CA ARG A 560 38.41 14.40 -13.62
C ARG A 560 38.44 14.31 -15.15
N ASP A 561 38.39 13.10 -15.69
CA ASP A 561 38.38 12.86 -17.13
C ASP A 561 37.02 13.21 -17.76
N ALA A 562 35.91 13.02 -17.06
CA ALA A 562 34.58 13.49 -17.49
C ALA A 562 34.50 15.02 -17.55
N LEU A 563 35.02 15.73 -16.55
CA LEU A 563 35.07 17.20 -16.54
C LEU A 563 35.98 17.78 -17.63
N ARG A 564 37.09 17.11 -17.94
CA ARG A 564 37.98 17.50 -19.04
C ARG A 564 37.29 17.37 -20.39
N ARG A 565 36.53 16.30 -20.62
CA ARG A 565 35.74 16.10 -21.86
C ARG A 565 34.61 17.13 -22.01
N GLY A 566 33.97 17.54 -20.92
CA GLY A 566 32.94 18.59 -20.94
C GLY A 566 33.46 20.00 -21.21
N ARG A 567 34.77 20.26 -21.05
CA ARG A 567 35.40 21.57 -21.33
C ARG A 567 35.86 21.74 -22.78
N VAL A 568 36.01 20.65 -23.55
CA VAL A 568 36.54 20.71 -24.92
C VAL A 568 35.46 21.08 -25.95
N VAL A 569 34.17 20.98 -25.62
CA VAL A 569 33.06 21.29 -26.55
C VAL A 569 32.65 22.78 -26.54
N SER A 570 33.10 23.58 -25.57
CA SER A 570 32.67 24.99 -25.44
C SER A 570 33.68 26.04 -25.94
N ALA A 571 34.74 25.64 -26.64
CA ALA A 571 35.82 26.54 -27.06
C ALA A 571 36.04 26.67 -28.60
N GLU A 572 35.30 25.95 -29.46
CA GLU A 572 35.49 26.03 -30.92
C GLU A 572 34.26 26.45 -31.75
N GLU A 573 33.05 26.57 -31.20
CA GLU A 573 31.87 27.08 -31.97
C GLU A 573 31.67 28.60 -31.81
N GLY A 574 32.72 29.36 -32.09
CA GLY A 574 32.70 30.81 -31.93
C GLY A 574 33.73 31.57 -32.78
N ALA A 575 34.01 31.14 -34.01
CA ALA A 575 34.71 31.96 -34.99
C ALA A 575 34.56 31.44 -36.44
N ALA A 576 34.23 32.38 -37.34
CA ALA A 576 34.40 32.34 -38.82
C ALA A 576 33.51 31.35 -39.61
N SER A 577 32.39 31.78 -40.22
CA SER A 577 32.24 32.65 -41.40
C SER A 577 32.43 31.93 -42.75
N GLU A 578 31.41 32.12 -43.60
CA GLU A 578 31.45 32.19 -45.07
C GLU A 578 31.41 30.89 -45.91
N ASN A 579 30.27 30.77 -46.60
CA ASN A 579 30.02 30.08 -47.86
C ASN A 579 31.11 30.43 -48.92
N PRO A 580 31.43 29.55 -49.88
CA PRO A 580 30.51 29.40 -51.04
C PRO A 580 30.46 28.01 -51.71
N GLU A 581 29.31 27.73 -52.35
CA GLU A 581 29.17 26.84 -53.51
C GLU A 581 30.17 27.23 -54.64
N PRO A 582 30.60 26.34 -55.57
CA PRO A 582 29.69 25.54 -56.41
C PRO A 582 30.23 24.17 -56.93
N SER A 583 29.34 23.30 -57.41
CA SER A 583 29.33 22.86 -58.83
C SER A 583 28.46 21.61 -59.06
N ARG A 584 27.57 21.76 -60.04
CA ARG A 584 26.80 20.69 -60.69
C ARG A 584 27.68 19.85 -61.63
N ARG A 585 27.47 18.53 -61.59
CA ARG A 585 27.32 17.60 -62.74
C ARG A 585 26.40 16.48 -62.25
N ARG A 586 25.28 16.09 -62.86
CA ARG A 586 24.64 16.36 -64.16
C ARG A 586 23.18 16.74 -63.94
#